data_AF-A0A6A4BGX7-F1
#
_entry.id   AF-A0A6A4BGX7-F1
#
_cell.length_a   1.000
_cell.length_b   1.000
_cell.length_c   1.000
_cell.angle_alpha   90.00
_cell.angle_beta   90.00
_cell.angle_gamma   90.00
#
_symmetry.space_group_name_H-M   'P 1'
#
loop_
_entity.id
_entity.type
_entity.pdbx_description
1 polymer ?
#
loop_
_entity_poly.entity_id
_entity_poly.type
_entity_poly.pdbx_seq_one_letter_code
_entity_poly.pdbx_strand_id
1 'polypeptide(L)'
;MLDAFMTAARRKLRPLGNESAVLRYATKHNWVSRIHHYAVRFVSTNPAWRLHSLHIPHITSSTQSLVAICSNAAATKRPPPLRPQICNHPGIWKVNHPLNASLPVVRLWDHTDVQFRALRQLYPGLVLDVVLLSLQRLSATTGVLQSTYYNYEALEVVVLTRGRRCVDTDTATNSSSEQPTASTCTTFFIDDYRYESDRVQTNLVDWYATIALLRGGTQAYVWVRLLLLVHGAYVVAVAGKRTSDSLLTTTMFILVKIPFEVVVYSSLLPVSGYVIALLLDSSVMNIFLDSFWAAVGGAQSTLDDLQLRKISLCNKRRSACRHRAAYTHCWL
;
A
#
# COMPACT_ATOMS: atom_id res chain seq x y z
N MET A 1 -13.32 -2.58 27.26
CA MET A 1 -13.52 -3.29 25.96
C MET A 1 -12.29 -4.09 25.53
N LEU A 2 -11.10 -3.46 25.42
CA LEU A 2 -9.86 -4.14 25.01
C LEU A 2 -9.43 -5.29 25.95
N ASP A 3 -9.62 -5.13 27.26
CA ASP A 3 -9.29 -6.20 28.21
C ASP A 3 -10.12 -7.48 27.96
N ALA A 4 -11.44 -7.33 27.85
CA ALA A 4 -12.36 -8.42 27.55
C ALA A 4 -12.00 -9.09 26.21
N PHE A 5 -11.63 -8.29 25.20
CA PHE A 5 -11.15 -8.80 23.91
C PHE A 5 -9.90 -9.67 24.07
N MET A 6 -8.88 -9.19 24.78
CA MET A 6 -7.64 -9.96 24.98
C MET A 6 -7.88 -11.24 25.79
N THR A 7 -8.76 -11.19 26.79
CA THR A 7 -9.19 -12.37 27.55
C THR A 7 -9.88 -13.41 26.65
N ALA A 8 -10.82 -12.96 25.80
CA ALA A 8 -11.52 -13.82 24.86
C ALA A 8 -10.58 -14.40 23.78
N ALA A 9 -9.70 -13.56 23.22
CA ALA A 9 -8.70 -13.95 22.23
C ALA A 9 -7.78 -15.03 22.79
N ARG A 10 -7.25 -14.84 24.00
CA ARG A 10 -6.39 -15.83 24.66
C ARG A 10 -7.12 -17.15 24.93
N ARG A 11 -8.35 -17.08 25.45
CA ARG A 11 -9.17 -18.28 25.72
C ARG A 11 -9.44 -19.08 24.44
N LYS A 12 -9.73 -18.40 23.32
CA LYS A 12 -10.03 -19.06 22.04
C LYS A 12 -8.77 -19.58 21.32
N LEU A 13 -7.67 -18.83 21.36
CA LEU A 13 -6.46 -19.15 20.58
C LEU A 13 -5.42 -19.95 21.37
N ARG A 14 -5.61 -20.10 22.69
CA ARG A 14 -4.83 -20.97 23.57
C ARG A 14 -5.73 -21.69 24.58
N PRO A 15 -6.52 -22.68 24.15
CA PRO A 15 -7.34 -23.46 25.07
C PRO A 15 -6.49 -24.33 26.00
N LEU A 16 -5.40 -24.96 25.50
CA LEU A 16 -4.49 -25.82 26.29
C LEU A 16 -3.02 -25.59 25.90
N GLY A 17 -2.28 -24.83 26.72
CA GLY A 17 -0.83 -24.93 26.90
C GLY A 17 0.11 -24.50 25.78
N ASN A 18 0.12 -25.19 24.63
CA ASN A 18 1.34 -25.24 23.79
C ASN A 18 1.15 -24.90 22.30
N GLU A 19 -0.08 -24.89 21.77
CA GLU A 19 -0.31 -24.55 20.37
C GLU A 19 -0.77 -23.09 20.22
N SER A 20 -0.01 -22.30 19.46
CA SER A 20 -0.44 -20.97 19.04
C SER A 20 -1.37 -21.09 17.84
N ALA A 21 -2.68 -21.06 18.08
CA ALA A 21 -3.65 -20.95 17.00
C ALA A 21 -3.66 -19.52 16.43
N VAL A 22 -3.90 -19.41 15.12
CA VAL A 22 -4.12 -18.14 14.42
C VAL A 22 -5.55 -18.08 13.93
N LEU A 23 -6.27 -17.03 14.28
CA LEU A 23 -7.59 -16.77 13.71
C LEU A 23 -7.43 -15.88 12.47
N ARG A 24 -7.91 -16.35 11.32
CA ARG A 24 -7.96 -15.57 10.08
C ARG A 24 -9.42 -15.40 9.67
N TYR A 25 -9.81 -14.18 9.34
CA TYR A 25 -11.13 -13.89 8.82
C TYR A 25 -11.07 -12.77 7.80
N ALA A 26 -12.01 -12.75 6.86
CA ALA A 26 -12.12 -11.71 5.86
C ALA A 26 -13.42 -10.95 6.08
N THR A 27 -13.34 -9.62 6.06
CA THR A 27 -14.51 -8.75 6.11
C THR A 27 -14.68 -8.09 4.75
N LYS A 28 -15.87 -8.21 4.18
CA LYS A 28 -16.29 -7.44 3.00
C LYS A 28 -16.98 -6.18 3.48
N HIS A 29 -16.52 -5.02 3.04
CA HIS A 29 -17.14 -3.74 3.32
C HIS A 29 -17.30 -2.97 2.02
N ASN A 30 -18.42 -2.24 1.88
CA ASN A 30 -18.57 -1.31 0.77
C ASN A 30 -17.83 -0.03 1.14
N TRP A 31 -16.82 0.34 0.36
CA TRP A 31 -16.10 1.59 0.57
C TRP A 31 -16.95 2.76 0.08
N VAL A 32 -17.42 3.60 1.01
CA VAL A 32 -18.18 4.80 0.68
C VAL A 32 -17.23 6.00 0.79
N SER A 33 -16.63 6.40 -0.32
CA SER A 33 -15.93 7.69 -0.42
C SER A 33 -16.91 8.84 -0.68
N ARG A 34 -16.49 10.10 -0.53
CA ARG A 34 -17.33 11.27 -0.86
C ARG A 34 -17.78 11.23 -2.32
N ILE A 35 -16.88 10.87 -3.24
CA ILE A 35 -17.20 10.70 -4.66
C ILE A 35 -18.20 9.58 -4.87
N HIS A 36 -18.01 8.43 -4.21
CA HIS A 36 -19.01 7.37 -4.26
C HIS A 36 -20.37 7.86 -3.74
N HIS A 37 -20.40 8.65 -2.67
CA HIS A 37 -21.63 9.18 -2.10
C HIS A 37 -22.35 10.17 -3.02
N TYR A 38 -21.61 11.09 -3.67
CA TYR A 38 -22.20 12.19 -4.45
C TYR A 38 -22.33 11.91 -5.95
N ALA A 39 -21.43 11.14 -6.55
CA ALA A 39 -21.31 11.04 -8.01
C ALA A 39 -21.48 9.63 -8.58
N VAL A 40 -21.18 8.57 -7.82
CA VAL A 40 -21.06 7.21 -8.41
C VAL A 40 -21.92 6.15 -7.72
N ARG A 41 -22.70 6.53 -6.69
CA ARG A 41 -23.56 5.63 -5.90
C ARG A 41 -24.52 4.81 -6.78
N PHE A 42 -24.95 5.39 -7.90
CA PHE A 42 -25.92 4.79 -8.82
C PHE A 42 -25.29 3.89 -9.90
N VAL A 43 -23.96 3.94 -10.09
CA VAL A 43 -23.27 3.21 -11.18
C VAL A 43 -22.38 2.09 -10.65
N SER A 44 -21.78 2.24 -9.47
CA SER A 44 -20.77 1.29 -9.01
C SER A 44 -20.78 1.14 -7.50
N THR A 45 -20.93 -0.11 -7.04
CA THR A 45 -20.54 -0.50 -5.69
C THR A 45 -19.09 -0.96 -5.72
N ASN A 46 -18.22 -0.36 -4.91
CA ASN A 46 -16.82 -0.79 -4.75
C ASN A 46 -16.68 -1.65 -3.48
N PRO A 47 -16.86 -2.99 -3.56
CA PRO A 47 -16.61 -3.87 -2.43
C PRO A 47 -15.10 -3.95 -2.17
N ALA A 48 -14.69 -3.58 -0.97
CA ALA A 48 -13.32 -3.73 -0.52
C ALA A 48 -13.23 -4.94 0.44
N TRP A 49 -12.26 -5.80 0.18
CA TRP A 49 -11.92 -6.90 1.08
C TRP A 49 -10.85 -6.46 2.06
N ARG A 50 -11.03 -6.83 3.32
CA ARG A 50 -10.03 -6.68 4.38
C ARG A 50 -9.78 -8.05 4.98
N LEU A 51 -8.54 -8.51 4.90
CA LEU A 51 -8.11 -9.75 5.54
C LEU A 51 -7.55 -9.39 6.90
N HIS A 52 -8.04 -10.09 7.93
CA HIS A 52 -7.61 -9.93 9.31
C HIS A 52 -6.95 -11.22 9.76
N SER A 53 -5.84 -11.09 10.48
CA SER A 53 -5.21 -12.21 11.18
C SER A 53 -4.91 -11.80 12.62
N LEU A 54 -5.32 -12.66 13.55
CA LEU A 54 -5.12 -12.49 14.98
C LEU A 54 -4.19 -13.58 15.48
N HIS A 55 -3.10 -13.17 16.13
CA HIS A 55 -2.03 -14.03 16.58
C HIS A 55 -1.65 -13.72 18.02
N ILE A 56 -1.43 -14.76 18.82
CA ILE A 56 -0.96 -14.63 20.21
C ILE A 56 0.43 -15.26 20.30
N PRO A 57 1.50 -14.44 20.35
CA PRO A 57 2.86 -14.95 20.38
C PRO A 57 3.15 -15.76 21.63
N HIS A 58 4.06 -16.73 21.48
CA HIS A 58 4.58 -17.47 22.61
C HIS A 58 5.72 -16.72 23.28
N ILE A 59 5.45 -16.29 24.52
CA ILE A 59 6.44 -15.68 25.40
C ILE A 59 7.08 -16.83 26.18
N THR A 60 8.24 -17.29 25.75
CA THR A 60 9.04 -18.27 26.50
C THR A 60 9.69 -17.58 27.70
N SER A 61 9.52 -18.19 28.88
CA SER A 61 10.08 -17.70 30.14
C SER A 61 11.62 -17.60 30.11
N SER A 62 12.29 -18.45 29.33
CA SER A 62 13.76 -18.54 29.29
C SER A 62 14.45 -17.53 28.39
N THR A 63 13.82 -17.05 27.31
CA THR A 63 14.45 -16.13 26.35
C THR A 63 13.98 -14.68 26.48
N GLN A 64 12.95 -14.42 27.30
CA GLN A 64 12.44 -13.07 27.60
C GLN A 64 12.17 -12.20 26.36
N SER A 65 11.89 -12.82 25.21
CA SER A 65 11.77 -12.13 23.93
C SER A 65 10.73 -12.80 23.04
N LEU A 66 10.13 -12.00 22.16
CA LEU A 66 9.15 -12.40 21.14
C LEU A 66 9.80 -13.12 19.92
N VAL A 67 11.02 -13.66 20.09
CA VAL A 67 11.98 -14.12 19.05
C VAL A 67 11.39 -14.94 17.89
N ALA A 68 10.23 -15.59 18.05
CA ALA A 68 9.74 -16.59 17.10
C ALA A 68 8.49 -16.21 16.29
N ILE A 69 8.07 -14.94 16.23
CA ILE A 69 6.84 -14.58 15.48
C ILE A 69 6.96 -14.90 13.97
N CYS A 70 8.10 -14.58 13.37
CA CYS A 70 8.38 -14.85 11.95
C CYS A 70 9.67 -15.64 11.73
N SER A 71 10.23 -16.29 12.75
CA SER A 71 11.46 -17.05 12.60
C SER A 71 11.23 -18.25 11.66
N ASN A 72 12.22 -18.52 10.83
CA ASN A 72 12.21 -19.68 9.96
C ASN A 72 12.44 -20.93 10.82
N ALA A 73 11.37 -21.58 11.27
CA ALA A 73 11.43 -22.98 11.67
C ALA A 73 11.68 -23.83 10.41
N ALA A 74 12.88 -23.74 9.85
CA ALA A 74 13.32 -24.48 8.66
C ALA A 74 13.85 -25.89 8.99
N ALA A 75 13.62 -26.41 10.20
CA ALA A 75 14.31 -27.60 10.68
C ALA A 75 13.43 -28.61 11.44
N THR A 76 12.11 -28.62 11.27
CA THR A 76 11.28 -29.72 11.82
C THR A 76 10.27 -30.22 10.81
N LYS A 77 10.17 -31.55 10.67
CA LYS A 77 9.26 -32.30 9.77
C LYS A 77 7.75 -32.13 10.09
N ARG A 78 7.38 -31.11 10.87
CA ARG A 78 5.97 -30.81 11.21
C ARG A 78 5.50 -29.62 10.37
N PRO A 79 4.22 -29.58 9.96
CA PRO A 79 3.68 -28.39 9.30
C PRO A 79 3.95 -27.18 10.19
N PRO A 80 4.55 -26.09 9.65
CA PRO A 80 4.92 -24.94 10.46
C PRO A 80 3.64 -24.39 11.14
N PRO A 81 3.70 -24.00 12.43
CA PRO A 81 2.58 -23.31 13.06
C PRO A 81 2.20 -22.11 12.20
N LEU A 82 0.89 -21.87 12.04
CA LEU A 82 0.36 -20.81 11.18
C LEU A 82 1.07 -19.49 11.49
N ARG A 83 1.85 -18.97 10.53
CA ARG A 83 2.55 -17.68 10.71
C ARG A 83 1.59 -16.51 10.48
N PRO A 84 1.79 -15.36 11.15
CA PRO A 84 1.12 -14.12 10.78
C PRO A 84 1.33 -13.80 9.29
N GLN A 85 0.33 -13.25 8.61
CA GLN A 85 0.44 -12.93 7.17
C GLN A 85 1.59 -11.98 6.86
N ILE A 86 1.89 -11.07 7.77
CA ILE A 86 3.01 -10.15 7.66
C ILE A 86 4.38 -10.85 7.56
N CYS A 87 4.53 -12.08 8.07
CA CYS A 87 5.76 -12.86 7.87
C CYS A 87 5.95 -13.31 6.42
N ASN A 88 4.88 -13.39 5.62
CA ASN A 88 4.93 -13.84 4.24
C ASN A 88 5.34 -12.73 3.26
N HIS A 89 5.46 -11.48 3.72
CA HIS A 89 5.74 -10.35 2.83
C HIS A 89 7.26 -10.20 2.63
N PRO A 90 7.78 -10.43 1.40
CA PRO A 90 9.20 -10.31 1.12
C PRO A 90 9.56 -8.83 0.98
N GLY A 91 10.31 -8.33 1.95
CA GLY A 91 10.66 -6.92 2.05
C GLY A 91 10.37 -6.45 3.45
N ILE A 92 11.31 -6.76 4.34
CA ILE A 92 11.42 -6.31 5.72
C ILE A 92 10.76 -4.95 5.89
N TRP A 93 9.57 -4.89 6.50
CA TRP A 93 9.00 -3.64 6.97
C TRP A 93 9.99 -3.07 7.99
N LYS A 94 10.64 -1.98 7.61
CA LYS A 94 11.62 -1.29 8.43
C LYS A 94 10.99 -0.07 9.08
N VAL A 95 11.21 0.08 10.37
CA VAL A 95 10.72 1.19 11.19
C VAL A 95 11.94 1.88 11.81
N ASN A 96 11.82 3.18 12.10
CA ASN A 96 12.85 3.89 12.85
C ASN A 96 13.03 3.24 14.23
N HIS A 97 14.25 3.26 14.75
CA HIS A 97 14.55 2.61 16.01
C HIS A 97 13.79 3.29 17.16
N PRO A 98 13.15 2.53 18.08
CA PRO A 98 12.24 3.10 19.08
C PRO A 98 12.95 3.98 20.12
N LEU A 99 14.22 3.69 20.42
CA LEU A 99 15.01 4.45 21.40
C LEU A 99 15.60 5.75 20.84
N ASN A 100 15.96 5.77 19.56
CA ASN A 100 16.62 6.92 18.95
C ASN A 100 16.49 6.86 17.43
N ALA A 101 15.97 7.92 16.82
CA ALA A 101 15.77 7.99 15.37
C ALA A 101 17.09 7.96 14.57
N SER A 102 18.24 8.27 15.18
CA SER A 102 19.55 8.20 14.51
C SER A 102 20.13 6.79 14.43
N LEU A 103 19.59 5.83 15.18
CA LEU A 103 20.00 4.44 15.13
C LEU A 103 19.49 3.75 13.85
N PRO A 104 20.13 2.66 13.40
CA PRO A 104 19.73 1.97 12.18
C PRO A 104 18.29 1.51 12.24
N VAL A 105 17.60 1.62 11.10
CA VAL A 105 16.23 1.15 10.93
C VAL A 105 16.11 -0.35 11.23
N VAL A 106 15.17 -0.68 12.10
CA VAL A 106 14.93 -2.04 12.58
C VAL A 106 13.74 -2.67 11.89
N ARG A 107 13.66 -4.00 11.89
CA ARG A 107 12.49 -4.70 11.35
C ARG A 107 11.31 -4.52 12.31
N LEU A 108 10.09 -4.59 11.80
CA LEU A 108 8.90 -4.44 12.63
C LEU A 108 8.93 -5.36 13.87
N TRP A 109 9.30 -6.63 13.71
CA TRP A 109 9.37 -7.58 14.80
C TRP A 109 10.42 -7.24 15.85
N ASP A 110 11.59 -6.79 15.40
CA ASP A 110 12.66 -6.37 16.30
C ASP A 110 12.22 -5.11 17.07
N HIS A 111 11.48 -4.21 16.42
CA HIS A 111 10.89 -3.02 17.06
C HIS A 111 9.90 -3.42 18.17
N THR A 112 8.97 -4.33 17.87
CA THR A 112 7.99 -4.82 18.86
C THR A 112 8.66 -5.54 20.02
N ASP A 113 9.76 -6.26 19.77
CA ASP A 113 10.51 -6.95 20.81
C ASP A 113 11.27 -5.99 21.72
N VAL A 114 11.87 -4.93 21.17
CA VAL A 114 12.54 -3.89 21.96
C VAL A 114 11.52 -3.16 22.86
N GLN A 115 10.35 -2.81 22.33
CA GLN A 115 9.28 -2.19 23.14
C GLN A 115 8.77 -3.12 24.25
N PHE A 116 8.55 -4.40 23.93
CA PHE A 116 8.14 -5.39 24.91
C PHE A 116 9.16 -5.54 26.05
N ARG A 117 10.45 -5.59 25.71
CA ARG A 117 11.53 -5.62 26.70
C ARG A 117 11.56 -4.37 27.57
N ALA A 118 11.36 -3.18 26.99
CA ALA A 118 11.29 -1.93 27.73
C ALA A 118 10.11 -1.91 28.73
N LEU A 119 8.91 -2.35 28.32
CA LEU A 119 7.74 -2.45 29.19
C LEU A 119 7.96 -3.44 30.34
N ARG A 120 8.65 -4.55 30.07
CA ARG A 120 8.98 -5.54 31.09
C ARG A 120 9.97 -5.03 32.12
N GLN A 121 10.96 -4.24 31.69
CA GLN A 121 11.91 -3.59 32.59
C GLN A 121 11.23 -2.54 33.46
N LEU A 122 10.27 -1.80 32.91
CA LEU A 122 9.51 -0.80 33.65
C LEU A 122 8.56 -1.44 34.68
N TYR A 123 8.04 -2.64 34.40
CA TYR A 123 7.09 -3.34 35.27
C TYR A 123 7.45 -4.82 35.52
N PRO A 124 8.48 -5.11 36.34
CA PRO A 124 8.97 -6.48 36.55
C PRO A 124 7.98 -7.40 37.29
N GLY A 125 7.09 -6.85 38.10
CA GLY A 125 6.08 -7.60 38.85
C GLY A 125 4.75 -7.84 38.12
N LEU A 126 4.66 -7.49 36.82
CA LEU A 126 3.47 -7.70 36.00
C LEU A 126 3.69 -8.84 34.99
N VAL A 127 2.66 -9.67 34.82
CA VAL A 127 2.57 -10.65 33.74
C VAL A 127 2.14 -9.92 32.48
N LEU A 128 3.04 -9.83 31.50
CA LEU A 128 2.76 -9.22 30.21
C LEU A 128 2.16 -10.23 29.24
N ASP A 129 1.01 -9.87 28.68
CA ASP A 129 0.39 -10.56 27.56
C ASP A 129 0.50 -9.71 26.30
N VAL A 130 0.67 -10.36 25.15
CA VAL A 130 0.73 -9.66 23.86
C VAL A 130 -0.28 -10.30 22.91
N VAL A 131 -1.00 -9.46 22.17
CA VAL A 131 -1.89 -9.86 21.10
C VAL A 131 -1.52 -9.05 19.86
N LEU A 132 -1.30 -9.75 18.76
CA LEU A 132 -0.93 -9.17 17.47
C LEU A 132 -2.14 -9.28 16.53
N LEU A 133 -2.61 -8.14 16.03
CA LEU A 133 -3.59 -8.08 14.96
C LEU A 133 -2.90 -7.57 13.69
N SER A 134 -3.04 -8.29 12.59
CA SER A 134 -2.62 -7.80 11.27
C SER A 134 -3.82 -7.64 10.37
N LEU A 135 -3.91 -6.51 9.71
CA LEU A 135 -4.93 -6.18 8.73
C LEU A 135 -4.26 -5.93 7.38
N GLN A 136 -4.81 -6.54 6.33
CA GLN A 136 -4.36 -6.36 4.96
C GLN A 136 -5.54 -5.95 4.10
N ARG A 137 -5.41 -4.79 3.44
CA ARG A 137 -6.33 -4.32 2.41
C ARG A 137 -5.63 -4.44 1.07
N LEU A 138 -6.15 -5.30 0.22
CA LEU A 138 -5.68 -5.45 -1.14
C LEU A 138 -6.64 -4.71 -2.08
N SER A 139 -6.09 -3.85 -2.92
CA SER A 139 -6.80 -3.23 -4.04
C SER A 139 -5.98 -3.47 -5.29
N ALA A 140 -6.51 -4.29 -6.19
CA ALA A 140 -5.89 -4.54 -7.48
C ALA A 140 -6.79 -3.96 -8.56
N THR A 141 -6.22 -3.11 -9.41
CA THR A 141 -6.90 -2.63 -10.61
C THR A 141 -6.03 -3.02 -11.80
N THR A 142 -6.56 -3.88 -12.67
CA THR A 142 -6.05 -3.96 -14.03
C THR A 142 -6.56 -2.73 -14.77
N GLY A 143 -5.66 -2.00 -15.44
CA GLY A 143 -6.09 -0.95 -16.36
C GLY A 143 -6.99 -1.52 -17.46
N VAL A 144 -7.58 -0.64 -18.27
CA VAL A 144 -8.45 -1.06 -19.38
C VAL A 144 -7.69 -1.95 -20.37
N LEU A 145 -6.37 -1.80 -20.46
CA LEU A 145 -5.49 -2.82 -21.02
C LEU A 145 -5.00 -3.75 -19.90
N GLN A 146 -5.24 -5.05 -20.04
CA GLN A 146 -4.74 -6.11 -19.14
C GLN A 146 -3.20 -6.08 -18.93
N SER A 147 -2.48 -5.29 -19.73
CA SER A 147 -1.03 -5.13 -19.67
C SER A 147 -0.55 -4.12 -18.63
N THR A 148 -1.38 -3.14 -18.23
CA THR A 148 -1.07 -2.24 -17.12
C THR A 148 -1.73 -2.76 -15.86
N TYR A 149 -0.91 -3.10 -14.87
CA TYR A 149 -1.40 -3.46 -13.54
C TYR A 149 -0.99 -2.41 -12.52
N TYR A 150 -1.90 -2.21 -11.58
CA TYR A 150 -1.65 -1.46 -10.38
C TYR A 150 -2.18 -2.26 -9.20
N ASN A 151 -1.28 -2.64 -8.30
CA ASN A 151 -1.61 -3.33 -7.07
C ASN A 151 -1.25 -2.43 -5.90
N TYR A 152 -2.26 -2.06 -5.13
CA TYR A 152 -2.13 -1.37 -3.87
C TYR A 152 -2.41 -2.33 -2.72
N GLU A 153 -1.53 -2.28 -1.75
CA GLU A 153 -1.57 -3.09 -0.56
C GLU A 153 -1.34 -2.18 0.64
N ALA A 154 -2.37 -2.03 1.47
CA ALA A 154 -2.25 -1.37 2.77
C ALA A 154 -2.18 -2.45 3.86
N LEU A 155 -1.09 -2.42 4.62
CA LEU A 155 -0.83 -3.30 5.74
C LEU A 155 -0.89 -2.49 7.03
N GLU A 156 -1.72 -2.93 7.95
CA GLU A 156 -1.82 -2.34 9.28
C GLU A 156 -1.56 -3.43 10.31
N VAL A 157 -0.73 -3.13 11.31
CA VAL A 157 -0.42 -4.05 12.39
C VAL A 157 -0.65 -3.35 13.70
N VAL A 158 -1.45 -3.97 14.56
CA VAL A 158 -1.76 -3.48 15.89
C VAL A 158 -1.20 -4.46 16.90
N VAL A 159 -0.35 -3.96 17.79
CA VAL A 159 0.26 -4.72 18.88
C VAL A 159 -0.36 -4.24 20.17
N LEU A 160 -1.21 -5.09 20.75
CA LEU A 160 -1.82 -4.84 22.05
C LEU A 160 -0.98 -5.56 23.10
N THR A 161 -0.44 -4.81 24.07
CA THR A 161 0.25 -5.39 25.22
C THR A 161 -0.55 -5.11 26.50
N ARG A 162 -0.67 -6.11 27.37
CA ARG A 162 -1.44 -6.03 28.61
C ARG A 162 -0.60 -6.45 29.79
N GLY A 163 -0.42 -5.57 30.76
CA GLY A 163 0.15 -5.90 32.06
C GLY A 163 -0.92 -6.37 33.04
N ARG A 164 -0.77 -7.58 33.57
CA ARG A 164 -1.65 -8.13 34.62
C ARG A 164 -0.89 -8.38 35.91
N ARG A 165 -1.54 -8.10 37.03
CA ARG A 165 -1.09 -8.52 38.35
C ARG A 165 -1.94 -9.71 38.78
N CYS A 166 -1.33 -10.88 38.88
CA CYS A 166 -1.97 -12.06 39.41
C CYS A 166 -1.56 -12.22 40.86
N VAL A 167 -2.55 -12.34 41.74
CA VAL A 167 -2.35 -12.67 43.15
C VAL A 167 -2.86 -14.09 43.34
N ASP A 168 -1.99 -14.96 43.83
CA ASP A 168 -2.39 -16.29 44.27
C ASP A 168 -3.12 -16.12 45.60
N THR A 169 -4.43 -16.40 45.60
CA THR A 169 -5.24 -16.34 46.82
C THR A 169 -4.97 -17.60 47.63
N ASP A 170 -3.87 -17.61 48.36
CA ASP A 170 -3.55 -18.63 49.36
C ASP A 170 -4.34 -18.36 50.65
N THR A 171 -5.66 -18.58 50.61
CA THR A 171 -6.50 -18.57 51.83
C THR A 171 -7.62 -19.58 51.71
N ALA A 172 -7.36 -20.83 52.08
CA ALA A 172 -7.81 -21.41 53.35
C ALA A 172 -7.76 -22.95 53.33
N THR A 173 -6.85 -23.48 54.14
CA THR A 173 -6.98 -24.69 54.98
C THR A 173 -7.26 -26.04 54.32
N ASN A 174 -6.24 -26.89 54.37
CA ASN A 174 -6.33 -28.33 54.63
C ASN A 174 -7.44 -29.10 53.87
N SER A 175 -7.23 -29.38 52.60
CA SER A 175 -7.64 -30.67 52.06
C SER A 175 -6.89 -30.96 50.78
N SER A 176 -6.26 -32.12 50.76
CA SER A 176 -5.71 -32.83 49.62
C SER A 176 -6.74 -32.97 48.49
N SER A 177 -6.84 -31.96 47.64
CA SER A 177 -7.52 -32.08 46.35
C SER A 177 -6.76 -31.28 45.30
N GLU A 178 -6.26 -32.01 44.33
CA GLU A 178 -5.51 -31.60 43.14
C GLU A 178 -6.41 -30.76 42.22
N GLN A 179 -6.74 -29.53 42.63
CA GLN A 179 -7.60 -28.59 41.90
C GLN A 179 -6.82 -27.27 41.73
N PRO A 180 -6.70 -26.71 40.51
CA PRO A 180 -5.82 -25.57 40.28
C PRO A 180 -6.30 -24.35 41.06
N THR A 181 -5.39 -23.75 41.84
CA THR A 181 -5.59 -22.52 42.59
C THR A 181 -6.11 -21.42 41.66
N ALA A 182 -7.25 -20.83 42.00
CA ALA A 182 -7.86 -19.77 41.22
C ALA A 182 -7.07 -18.46 41.41
N SER A 183 -5.99 -18.27 40.64
CA SER A 183 -5.25 -17.01 40.63
C SER A 183 -6.15 -15.86 40.15
N THR A 184 -6.34 -14.86 41.00
CA THR A 184 -7.14 -13.67 40.65
C THR A 184 -6.22 -12.67 39.97
N CYS A 185 -6.35 -12.54 38.64
CA CYS A 185 -5.55 -11.61 37.84
C CYS A 185 -6.32 -10.33 37.53
N THR A 186 -5.77 -9.18 37.93
CA THR A 186 -6.28 -7.85 37.60
C THR A 186 -5.43 -7.19 36.53
N THR A 187 -6.03 -6.43 35.63
CA THR A 187 -5.30 -5.64 34.63
C THR A 187 -4.79 -4.34 35.21
N PHE A 188 -3.51 -4.05 35.02
CA PHE A 188 -2.90 -2.79 35.42
C PHE A 188 -2.85 -1.79 34.26
N PHE A 189 -2.42 -2.23 33.08
CA PHE A 189 -2.34 -1.39 31.90
C PHE A 189 -2.61 -2.16 30.61
N ILE A 190 -3.03 -1.42 29.59
CA ILE A 190 -3.13 -1.87 28.20
C ILE A 190 -2.45 -0.82 27.34
N ASP A 191 -1.44 -1.24 26.59
CA ASP A 191 -0.71 -0.42 25.65
C ASP A 191 -1.05 -0.88 24.22
N ASP A 192 -1.34 0.10 23.35
CA ASP A 192 -1.78 -0.10 21.97
C ASP A 192 -0.80 0.61 21.04
N TYR A 193 -0.04 -0.17 20.29
CA TYR A 193 0.89 0.35 19.29
C TYR A 193 0.46 -0.06 17.89
N ARG A 194 0.20 0.95 17.05
CA ARG A 194 -0.25 0.79 15.66
C ARG A 194 0.87 1.10 14.67
N TYR A 195 1.03 0.21 13.70
CA TYR A 195 1.94 0.35 12.58
C TYR A 195 1.15 0.38 11.28
N GLU A 196 1.51 1.29 10.38
CA GLU A 196 0.90 1.42 9.06
C GLU A 196 1.95 1.38 7.96
N SER A 197 1.67 0.64 6.89
CA SER A 197 2.52 0.57 5.71
C SER A 197 1.68 0.44 4.46
N ASP A 198 1.86 1.40 3.56
CA ASP A 198 1.32 1.34 2.21
C ASP A 198 2.37 0.89 1.21
N ARG A 199 1.98 -0.04 0.33
CA ARG A 199 2.80 -0.52 -0.77
C ARG A 199 2.04 -0.38 -2.08
N VAL A 200 2.70 0.28 -3.02
CA VAL A 200 2.23 0.43 -4.40
C VAL A 200 3.15 -0.36 -5.32
N GLN A 201 2.57 -1.25 -6.12
CA GLN A 201 3.26 -1.93 -7.20
C GLN A 201 2.62 -1.54 -8.52
N THR A 202 3.42 -1.01 -9.43
CA THR A 202 2.96 -0.56 -10.74
C THR A 202 3.97 -0.90 -11.82
N ASN A 203 3.48 -1.17 -13.03
CA ASN A 203 4.31 -1.30 -14.23
C ASN A 203 4.36 -0.01 -15.06
N LEU A 204 3.91 1.12 -14.51
CA LEU A 204 3.79 2.38 -15.25
C LEU A 204 5.11 2.85 -15.86
N VAL A 205 6.23 2.64 -15.17
CA VAL A 205 7.54 3.12 -15.65
C VAL A 205 7.98 2.39 -16.91
N ASP A 206 7.68 1.10 -17.03
CA ASP A 206 7.98 0.34 -18.24
C ASP A 206 7.11 0.83 -19.42
N TRP A 207 5.89 1.31 -19.13
CA TRP A 207 4.96 1.87 -20.13
C TRP A 207 5.13 3.37 -20.40
N TYR A 208 5.96 4.07 -19.61
CA TYR A 208 6.10 5.52 -19.73
C TYR A 208 6.58 5.94 -21.12
N ALA A 209 7.57 5.23 -21.67
CA ALA A 209 8.07 5.51 -23.02
C ALA A 209 6.96 5.35 -24.07
N THR A 210 6.14 4.30 -23.96
CA THR A 210 5.02 4.07 -24.86
C THR A 210 3.97 5.18 -24.74
N ILE A 211 3.57 5.54 -23.53
CA ILE A 211 2.60 6.63 -23.29
C ILE A 211 3.15 7.96 -23.83
N ALA A 212 4.43 8.24 -23.60
CA ALA A 212 5.11 9.43 -24.09
C ALA A 212 5.17 9.45 -25.63
N LEU A 213 5.43 8.32 -26.28
CA LEU A 213 5.41 8.20 -27.74
C LEU A 213 4.01 8.37 -28.32
N LEU A 214 2.97 7.82 -27.67
CA LEU A 214 1.59 8.01 -28.12
C LEU A 214 1.19 9.49 -28.00
N ARG A 215 1.45 10.14 -26.86
CA ARG A 215 1.13 11.58 -26.69
C ARG A 215 1.97 12.47 -27.58
N GLY A 216 3.29 12.23 -27.65
CA GLY A 216 4.21 12.99 -28.47
C GLY A 216 3.94 12.80 -29.97
N GLY A 217 3.67 11.58 -30.41
CA GLY A 217 3.37 11.27 -31.82
C GLY A 217 2.05 11.87 -32.28
N THR A 218 1.01 11.81 -31.43
CA THR A 218 -0.29 12.45 -31.75
C THR A 218 -0.17 13.97 -31.77
N GLN A 219 0.58 14.58 -30.84
CA GLN A 219 0.88 16.02 -30.88
C GLN A 219 1.67 16.40 -32.14
N ALA A 220 2.73 15.65 -32.47
CA ALA A 220 3.54 15.89 -33.65
C ALA A 220 2.70 15.80 -34.94
N TYR A 221 1.79 14.82 -35.03
CA TYR A 221 0.87 14.70 -36.16
C TYR A 221 0.00 15.95 -36.33
N VAL A 222 -0.58 16.47 -35.23
CA VAL A 222 -1.39 17.69 -35.26
C VAL A 222 -0.55 18.90 -35.69
N TRP A 223 0.68 19.02 -35.20
CA TRP A 223 1.59 20.10 -35.58
C TRP A 223 1.99 20.04 -37.05
N VAL A 224 2.37 18.87 -37.57
CA VAL A 224 2.68 18.68 -39.00
C VAL A 224 1.48 19.07 -39.86
N ARG A 225 0.28 18.66 -39.45
CA ARG A 225 -0.95 18.99 -40.18
C ARG A 225 -1.24 20.49 -40.18
N LEU A 226 -1.04 21.16 -39.05
CA LEU A 226 -1.17 22.62 -38.95
C LEU A 226 -0.18 23.32 -39.89
N LEU A 227 1.09 22.88 -39.92
CA LEU A 227 2.11 23.43 -40.81
C LEU A 227 1.75 23.25 -42.29
N LEU A 228 1.26 22.07 -42.68
CA LEU A 228 0.81 21.80 -44.05
C LEU A 228 -0.39 22.69 -44.44
N LEU A 229 -1.30 22.95 -43.50
CA LEU A 229 -2.46 23.81 -43.73
C LEU A 229 -2.04 25.28 -43.88
N VAL A 230 -1.08 25.76 -43.07
CA VAL A 230 -0.45 27.08 -43.24
C VAL A 230 0.24 27.19 -44.59
N HIS A 231 1.02 26.17 -44.98
CA HIS A 231 1.68 26.14 -46.28
C HIS A 231 0.67 26.14 -47.44
N GLY A 232 -0.40 25.35 -47.36
CA GLY A 232 -1.48 25.35 -48.35
C GLY A 232 -2.17 26.71 -48.48
N ALA A 233 -2.51 27.34 -47.35
CA ALA A 233 -3.09 28.67 -47.33
C ALA A 233 -2.13 29.73 -47.93
N TYR A 234 -0.83 29.61 -47.65
CA TYR A 234 0.20 30.48 -48.22
C TYR A 234 0.28 30.34 -49.74
N VAL A 235 0.33 29.11 -50.28
CA VAL A 235 0.35 28.88 -51.74
C VAL A 235 -0.88 29.47 -52.42
N VAL A 236 -2.07 29.32 -51.82
CA VAL A 236 -3.32 29.91 -52.34
C VAL A 236 -3.28 31.44 -52.29
N ALA A 237 -2.78 32.03 -51.20
CA ALA A 237 -2.65 33.49 -51.07
C ALA A 237 -1.65 34.07 -52.09
N VAL A 238 -0.56 33.36 -52.39
CA VAL A 238 0.39 33.74 -53.45
C VAL A 238 -0.26 33.68 -54.83
N ALA A 239 -1.00 32.61 -55.14
CA ALA A 239 -1.65 32.43 -56.43
C ALA A 239 -2.82 33.41 -56.66
N GLY A 240 -3.52 33.81 -55.59
CA GLY A 240 -4.67 34.72 -55.62
C GLY A 240 -4.33 36.21 -55.54
N LYS A 241 -3.03 36.58 -55.55
CA LYS A 241 -2.56 37.96 -55.34
C LYS A 241 -3.08 38.90 -56.44
N ARG A 242 -4.17 39.62 -56.16
CA ARG A 242 -4.77 40.62 -57.07
C ARG A 242 -4.59 42.08 -56.65
N THR A 243 -4.13 42.37 -55.42
CA THR A 243 -3.95 43.76 -54.94
C THR A 243 -2.97 43.84 -53.76
N SER A 244 -2.55 45.07 -53.41
CA SER A 244 -1.49 45.48 -52.47
C SER A 244 -1.67 45.10 -50.99
N ASP A 245 -2.37 44.01 -50.69
CA ASP A 245 -2.51 43.51 -49.32
C ASP A 245 -1.29 42.67 -48.92
N SER A 246 -0.94 42.72 -47.63
CA SER A 246 0.19 41.94 -47.12
C SER A 246 -0.13 40.45 -47.19
N LEU A 247 0.77 39.68 -47.79
CA LEU A 247 0.58 38.25 -48.08
C LEU A 247 0.27 37.42 -46.81
N LEU A 248 0.82 37.85 -45.68
CA LEU A 248 0.61 37.26 -44.35
C LEU A 248 -0.83 37.49 -43.84
N THR A 249 -1.42 38.67 -44.07
CA THR A 249 -2.79 38.96 -43.62
C THR A 249 -3.82 38.15 -44.40
N THR A 250 -3.63 38.00 -45.72
CA THR A 250 -4.51 37.15 -46.55
C THR A 250 -4.40 35.68 -46.16
N THR A 251 -3.18 35.19 -45.90
CA THR A 251 -2.96 33.81 -45.43
C THR A 251 -3.63 33.55 -44.08
N MET A 252 -3.48 34.46 -43.12
CA MET A 252 -4.13 34.35 -41.80
C MET A 252 -5.66 34.40 -41.90
N PHE A 253 -6.22 35.22 -42.79
CA PHE A 253 -7.66 35.29 -42.98
C PHE A 253 -8.25 33.98 -43.55
N ILE A 254 -7.53 33.33 -44.47
CA ILE A 254 -7.89 32.00 -44.99
C ILE A 254 -7.83 30.96 -43.87
N LEU A 255 -6.80 30.99 -43.02
CA LEU A 255 -6.64 30.06 -41.90
C LEU A 255 -7.76 30.17 -40.87
N VAL A 256 -8.15 31.40 -40.49
CA VAL A 256 -9.23 31.64 -39.50
C VAL A 256 -10.60 31.22 -40.03
N LYS A 257 -10.80 31.22 -41.35
CA LYS A 257 -12.04 30.71 -41.95
C LYS A 257 -12.18 29.19 -41.89
N ILE A 258 -11.07 28.46 -41.74
CA ILE A 258 -11.11 27.01 -41.64
C ILE A 258 -11.46 26.62 -40.20
N PRO A 259 -12.58 25.91 -39.96
CA PRO A 259 -12.95 25.49 -38.62
C PRO A 259 -11.89 24.54 -38.05
N PHE A 260 -11.40 24.84 -36.84
CA PHE A 260 -10.36 24.05 -36.15
C PHE A 260 -10.77 22.58 -35.95
N GLU A 261 -12.08 22.32 -35.83
CA GLU A 261 -12.65 20.98 -35.71
C GLU A 261 -12.28 20.09 -36.90
N VAL A 262 -12.23 20.64 -38.11
CA VAL A 262 -11.85 19.89 -39.31
C VAL A 262 -10.36 19.53 -39.27
N VAL A 263 -9.50 20.33 -38.66
CA VAL A 263 -8.07 20.03 -38.57
C VAL A 263 -7.81 18.92 -37.55
N VAL A 264 -8.49 18.96 -36.40
CA VAL A 264 -8.26 18.05 -35.28
C VAL A 264 -9.04 16.74 -35.43
N TYR A 265 -10.31 16.78 -35.84
CA TYR A 265 -11.21 15.61 -35.80
C TYR A 265 -11.37 14.87 -37.11
N SER A 266 -10.85 15.37 -38.23
CA SER A 266 -10.97 14.66 -39.52
C SER A 266 -10.04 13.45 -39.65
N SER A 267 -9.20 13.17 -38.65
CA SER A 267 -8.35 11.98 -38.60
C SER A 267 -8.62 11.19 -37.32
N LEU A 268 -8.90 9.90 -37.48
CA LEU A 268 -9.09 8.96 -36.36
C LEU A 268 -7.79 8.62 -35.62
N LEU A 269 -6.63 8.90 -36.24
CA LEU A 269 -5.32 8.54 -35.70
C LEU A 269 -4.97 9.32 -34.42
N PRO A 270 -5.04 10.67 -34.36
CA PRO A 270 -4.80 11.40 -33.11
C PRO A 270 -5.81 11.04 -32.03
N VAL A 271 -7.09 10.89 -32.39
CA VAL A 271 -8.16 10.53 -31.45
C VAL A 271 -7.91 9.16 -30.82
N SER A 272 -7.65 8.14 -31.64
CA SER A 272 -7.37 6.79 -31.14
C SER A 272 -6.08 6.72 -30.33
N GLY A 273 -5.00 7.41 -30.74
CA GLY A 273 -3.75 7.48 -29.98
C GLY A 273 -3.94 8.13 -28.61
N TYR A 274 -4.70 9.22 -28.50
CA TYR A 274 -5.02 9.83 -27.21
C TYR A 274 -5.91 8.95 -26.34
N VAL A 275 -6.91 8.28 -26.92
CA VAL A 275 -7.75 7.33 -26.18
C VAL A 275 -6.91 6.19 -25.62
N ILE A 276 -6.04 5.57 -26.41
CA ILE A 276 -5.17 4.49 -25.93
C ILE A 276 -4.21 5.00 -24.84
N ALA A 277 -3.63 6.19 -25.01
CA ALA A 277 -2.78 6.81 -23.99
C ALA A 277 -3.54 7.09 -22.69
N LEU A 278 -4.81 7.52 -22.78
CA LEU A 278 -5.68 7.74 -21.63
C LEU A 278 -6.04 6.42 -20.96
N LEU A 279 -6.36 5.38 -21.72
CA LEU A 279 -6.66 4.04 -21.17
C LEU A 279 -5.46 3.47 -20.41
N LEU A 280 -4.25 3.68 -20.91
CA LEU A 280 -3.01 3.26 -20.25
C LEU A 280 -2.75 4.04 -18.94
N ASP A 281 -3.06 5.34 -18.91
CA ASP A 281 -2.84 6.23 -17.75
C ASP A 281 -4.00 6.25 -16.74
N SER A 282 -5.20 5.81 -17.16
CA SER A 282 -6.43 5.90 -16.36
C SER A 282 -6.34 5.17 -15.01
N SER A 283 -5.60 4.05 -14.96
CA SER A 283 -5.38 3.30 -13.71
C SER A 283 -4.60 4.11 -12.68
N VAL A 284 -3.64 4.93 -13.13
CA VAL A 284 -2.83 5.81 -12.27
C VAL A 284 -3.65 7.00 -11.81
N MET A 285 -4.35 7.64 -12.74
CA MET A 285 -5.16 8.82 -12.46
C MET A 285 -6.26 8.53 -11.45
N ASN A 286 -6.93 7.39 -11.55
CA ASN A 286 -7.99 6.99 -10.62
C ASN A 286 -7.50 6.90 -9.17
N ILE A 287 -6.26 6.48 -8.94
CA ILE A 287 -5.71 6.32 -7.59
C ILE A 287 -5.08 7.61 -7.08
N PHE A 288 -4.48 8.42 -7.96
CA PHE A 288 -4.10 9.79 -7.58
C PHE A 288 -5.33 10.58 -7.11
N LEU A 289 -6.46 10.41 -7.80
CA LEU A 289 -7.73 10.97 -7.37
C LEU A 289 -8.19 10.34 -6.04
N ASP A 290 -8.20 9.01 -5.90
CA ASP A 290 -8.63 8.38 -4.66
C ASP A 290 -7.78 8.80 -3.44
N SER A 291 -6.46 8.93 -3.60
CA SER A 291 -5.57 9.42 -2.53
C SER A 291 -5.79 10.90 -2.22
N PHE A 292 -5.97 11.73 -3.25
CA PHE A 292 -6.29 13.15 -3.09
C PHE A 292 -7.62 13.35 -2.35
N TRP A 293 -8.64 12.55 -2.67
CA TRP A 293 -9.98 12.65 -2.09
C TRP A 293 -10.14 11.92 -0.76
N ALA A 294 -9.28 10.94 -0.45
CA ALA A 294 -9.22 10.29 0.86
C ALA A 294 -8.58 11.19 1.93
N ALA A 295 -7.75 12.17 1.54
CA ALA A 295 -7.15 13.12 2.46
C ALA A 295 -8.21 14.10 3.02
N VAL A 296 -8.46 14.05 4.33
CA VAL A 296 -9.35 14.99 5.01
C VAL A 296 -8.62 16.34 5.16
N GLY A 297 -8.98 17.32 4.31
CA GLY A 297 -8.57 18.71 4.45
C GLY A 297 -7.65 19.28 3.37
N GLY A 298 -7.32 18.54 2.30
CA GLY A 298 -6.47 19.07 1.21
C GLY A 298 -5.05 19.46 1.62
N ALA A 299 -4.66 19.21 2.88
CA ALA A 299 -3.35 19.50 3.42
C ALA A 299 -2.52 18.21 3.46
N GLN A 300 -2.08 17.77 2.28
CA GLN A 300 -0.84 17.01 2.16
C GLN A 300 0.13 17.82 1.29
N SER A 301 0.48 19.02 1.75
CA SER A 301 1.76 19.66 1.39
C SER A 301 2.89 18.86 2.03
N THR A 302 3.05 17.63 1.57
CA THR A 302 4.08 16.61 1.84
C THR A 302 3.73 15.28 1.12
N LEU A 303 2.88 15.33 0.08
CA LEU A 303 2.97 14.37 -1.02
C LEU A 303 4.16 14.68 -1.94
N ASP A 304 5.01 15.64 -1.58
CA ASP A 304 6.25 15.92 -2.27
C ASP A 304 7.38 15.03 -1.74
N ASP A 305 8.08 14.45 -2.71
CA ASP A 305 9.36 13.76 -2.59
C ASP A 305 9.36 12.37 -1.92
N LEU A 306 8.65 12.10 -0.82
CA LEU A 306 8.84 10.80 -0.12
C LEU A 306 8.12 9.60 -0.78
N GLN A 307 6.90 9.78 -1.27
CA GLN A 307 6.16 8.71 -1.96
C GLN A 307 6.66 8.50 -3.39
N LEU A 308 6.98 9.59 -4.11
CA LEU A 308 7.68 9.54 -5.39
C LEU A 308 9.10 8.97 -5.26
N ARG A 309 9.85 9.29 -4.19
CA ARG A 309 11.11 8.59 -3.88
C ARG A 309 10.90 7.14 -3.49
N LYS A 310 9.85 6.75 -2.77
CA LYS A 310 9.56 5.34 -2.46
C LYS A 310 9.22 4.54 -3.73
N ILE A 311 8.44 5.11 -4.65
CA ILE A 311 8.14 4.52 -5.96
C ILE A 311 9.43 4.45 -6.81
N SER A 312 10.22 5.53 -6.86
CA SER A 312 11.52 5.61 -7.54
C SER A 312 12.57 4.65 -6.95
N LEU A 313 12.66 4.50 -5.62
CA LEU A 313 13.60 3.61 -4.91
C LEU A 313 13.22 2.15 -5.07
N CYS A 314 11.92 1.82 -5.03
CA CYS A 314 11.45 0.48 -5.31
C CYS A 314 11.77 0.10 -6.77
N ASN A 315 11.69 1.07 -7.68
CA ASN A 315 11.97 0.85 -9.10
C ASN A 315 13.48 0.83 -9.42
N LYS A 316 14.29 1.66 -8.75
CA LYS A 316 15.76 1.66 -8.84
C LYS A 316 16.37 0.37 -8.26
N ARG A 317 15.73 -0.22 -7.23
CA ARG A 317 16.07 -1.58 -6.78
C ARG A 317 15.62 -2.65 -7.76
N ARG A 318 14.48 -2.49 -8.44
CA ARG A 318 14.02 -3.45 -9.45
C ARG A 318 14.91 -3.42 -10.69
N SER A 319 15.34 -2.25 -11.16
CA SER A 319 16.31 -2.12 -12.27
C SER A 319 17.71 -2.58 -11.86
N ALA A 320 18.17 -2.31 -10.63
CA ALA A 320 19.42 -2.86 -10.10
C ALA A 320 19.38 -4.39 -9.95
N CYS A 321 18.23 -4.98 -9.56
CA CYS A 321 18.03 -6.43 -9.55
C CYS A 321 17.91 -7.01 -10.97
N ARG A 322 17.28 -6.30 -11.91
CA ARG A 322 17.17 -6.72 -13.32
C ARG A 322 18.54 -6.65 -14.03
N HIS A 323 19.42 -5.71 -13.64
CA HIS A 323 20.82 -5.68 -14.08
C HIS A 323 21.74 -6.69 -13.37
N ARG A 324 21.45 -7.09 -12.12
CA ARG A 324 22.20 -8.17 -11.44
C ARG A 324 21.76 -9.58 -11.84
N ALA A 325 20.55 -9.75 -12.37
CA ALA A 325 20.09 -11.04 -12.89
C ALA A 325 20.73 -11.41 -14.25
N ALA A 326 21.54 -10.52 -14.85
CA ALA A 326 22.35 -10.81 -16.03
C ALA A 326 23.80 -11.26 -15.72
N TYR A 327 24.18 -11.33 -14.43
CA TYR A 327 25.48 -11.87 -14.00
C TYR A 327 25.29 -12.87 -12.86
N THR A 328 24.68 -14.02 -13.16
CA THR A 328 25.00 -15.25 -12.45
C THR A 328 26.33 -15.76 -12.97
N HIS A 329 27.40 -15.68 -12.17
CA HIS A 329 28.40 -16.74 -11.96
C HIS A 329 29.45 -16.31 -10.92
N CYS A 330 29.91 -17.30 -10.16
CA CYS A 330 31.05 -17.32 -9.22
C CYS A 330 30.82 -16.90 -7.75
N TRP A 331 30.38 -17.90 -6.98
CA TRP A 331 31.15 -18.59 -5.91
C TRP A 331 31.90 -17.81 -4.82
N LEU A 332 31.66 -18.32 -3.59
CA LEU A 332 32.26 -18.12 -2.25
C LEU A 332 31.75 -16.94 -1.42
#